data_AF-A0A0C5DKY9-F1
#
_entry.id   AF-A0A0C5DKY9-F1
#
_cell.length_a   1.000
_cell.length_b   1.000
_cell.length_c   1.000
_cell.angle_alpha   90.00
_cell.angle_beta   90.00
_cell.angle_gamma   90.00
#
_symmetry.space_group_name_H-M   'P 1'
#
loop_
_entity.id
_entity.type
_entity.pdbx_description
1 polymer ?
#
loop_
_entity_poly.entity_id
_entity_poly.type
_entity_poly.pdbx_seq_one_letter_code
_entity_poly.pdbx_strand_id
1 'polypeptide(L)'
;VDFYLMAHHIRQGCGLPTRYISVYNTANLTPDHLQRLTFKMCHLYWNWPGTVRVPAPCKYAHKLAFLAGQYLHSEPGIQLWDKLFFL
;
A
#
# COMPACT_ATOMS: atom_id res chain seq x y z
N VAL A 1 -5.28 -7.43 -16.27
CA VAL A 1 -5.35 -5.96 -16.52
C VAL A 1 -4.04 -5.35 -16.05
N ASP A 2 -3.37 -4.54 -16.87
CA ASP A 2 -2.11 -3.86 -16.51
C ASP A 2 -2.32 -2.35 -16.64
N PHE A 3 -1.88 -1.58 -15.65
CA PHE A 3 -1.95 -0.12 -15.68
C PHE A 3 -0.87 0.53 -14.83
N TYR A 4 -0.55 1.77 -15.16
CA TYR A 4 0.33 2.62 -14.36
C TYR A 4 -0.52 3.65 -13.62
N LEU A 5 -0.19 3.92 -12.36
CA LEU A 5 -0.89 4.90 -11.52
C LEU A 5 0.12 5.83 -10.84
N MET A 6 -0.07 7.13 -11.06
CA MET A 6 0.58 8.21 -10.32
C MET A 6 -0.24 8.54 -9.07
N ALA A 7 -0.09 7.72 -8.03
CA ALA A 7 -0.89 7.88 -6.82
C ALA A 7 -0.44 9.04 -5.93
N HIS A 8 0.88 9.26 -5.80
CA HIS A 8 1.44 10.22 -4.86
C HIS A 8 1.79 11.55 -5.53
N HIS A 9 1.56 12.65 -4.81
CA HIS A 9 2.02 13.96 -5.24
C HIS A 9 3.52 14.12 -4.94
N ILE A 10 4.23 14.77 -5.86
CA ILE A 10 5.68 14.96 -5.78
C ILE A 10 5.97 16.44 -5.65
N ARG A 11 6.74 16.80 -4.62
CA ARG A 11 7.09 18.20 -4.36
C ARG A 11 8.26 18.67 -5.21
N GLN A 12 9.23 17.78 -5.46
CA GLN A 12 10.45 18.09 -6.22
C GLN A 12 10.87 16.86 -7.04
N GLY A 13 11.38 17.11 -8.24
CA GLY A 13 11.84 16.06 -9.16
C GLY A 13 10.74 15.46 -10.04
N CYS A 14 11.09 14.40 -10.77
CA CYS A 14 10.19 13.68 -11.67
C CYS A 14 9.49 12.52 -10.97
N GLY A 15 8.23 12.31 -11.31
CA GLY A 15 7.43 11.24 -10.75
C GLY A 15 7.55 9.90 -11.40
N LEU A 16 7.76 8.90 -10.55
CA LEU A 16 7.83 7.50 -10.95
C LEU A 16 6.46 6.85 -10.72
N PRO A 17 5.72 6.51 -11.80
CA PRO A 17 4.47 5.80 -11.66
C PRO A 17 4.68 4.41 -11.08
N THR A 18 3.65 3.87 -10.45
CA THR A 18 3.62 2.49 -9.97
C THR A 18 2.86 1.64 -10.99
N ARG A 19 3.48 0.56 -11.46
CA ARG A 19 2.85 -0.43 -12.36
C ARG A 19 2.05 -1.44 -11.52
N TYR A 20 0.80 -1.66 -11.88
CA TYR A 20 -0.09 -2.64 -11.25
C TYR A 20 -0.53 -3.68 -12.28
N ILE A 21 -0.30 -4.94 -11.97
CA ILE A 21 -0.67 -6.07 -12.82
C ILE A 21 -1.70 -6.93 -12.08
N SER A 22 -2.93 -6.93 -12.56
CA SER A 22 -3.97 -7.88 -12.14
C SER A 22 -3.76 -9.20 -12.88
N VAL A 23 -3.23 -10.17 -12.13
CA VAL A 23 -2.99 -11.55 -12.57
C VAL A 23 -4.30 -12.35 -12.60
N TYR A 24 -5.16 -12.15 -11.61
CA TYR A 24 -6.44 -12.84 -11.48
C TYR A 24 -7.50 -11.89 -10.89
N ASN A 25 -8.73 -11.94 -11.41
CA ASN A 25 -9.83 -11.06 -11.02
C ASN A 25 -11.13 -11.86 -10.87
N THR A 26 -11.37 -12.40 -9.68
CA THR A 26 -12.62 -13.11 -9.32
C THR A 26 -13.77 -12.15 -9.02
N ALA A 27 -13.46 -10.90 -8.68
CA ALA A 27 -14.45 -9.90 -8.30
C ALA A 27 -15.21 -9.32 -9.52
N ASN A 28 -14.87 -9.77 -10.75
CA ASN A 28 -15.44 -9.29 -12.01
C ASN A 28 -15.46 -7.75 -12.12
N LEU A 29 -14.50 -7.08 -11.47
CA LEU A 29 -14.38 -5.63 -11.52
C LEU A 29 -13.88 -5.20 -12.89
N THR A 30 -14.47 -4.12 -13.42
CA THR A 30 -13.96 -3.48 -14.63
C THR A 30 -12.57 -2.88 -14.38
N PRO A 31 -11.73 -2.70 -15.42
CA PRO A 31 -10.44 -2.04 -15.28
C PRO A 31 -10.52 -0.66 -14.61
N ASP A 32 -11.53 0.15 -14.93
CA ASP A 32 -11.76 1.46 -14.30
C ASP A 32 -12.03 1.33 -12.79
N HIS A 33 -12.87 0.36 -12.39
CA HIS A 33 -13.13 0.10 -10.98
C HIS A 33 -11.88 -0.37 -10.23
N LEU A 34 -11.03 -1.22 -10.85
CA LEU A 34 -9.76 -1.65 -10.26
C LEU A 34 -8.81 -0.47 -10.05
N GLN A 35 -8.69 0.42 -11.02
CA GLN A 35 -7.85 1.61 -10.93
C GLN A 35 -8.32 2.54 -9.81
N ARG A 36 -9.62 2.85 -9.78
CA ARG A 36 -10.23 3.70 -8.73
C ARG A 36 -10.10 3.07 -7.35
N LEU A 37 -10.31 1.76 -7.22
CA LEU A 37 -10.14 1.04 -5.97
C LEU A 37 -8.68 1.12 -5.49
N THR A 38 -7.72 0.86 -6.38
CA THR A 38 -6.29 0.95 -6.07
C THR A 38 -5.92 2.36 -5.60
N PHE A 39 -6.39 3.39 -6.30
CA PHE A 39 -6.15 4.79 -5.92
C PHE A 39 -6.78 5.14 -4.56
N LYS A 40 -8.01 4.67 -4.28
CA LYS A 40 -8.65 4.84 -2.96
C LYS A 40 -7.83 4.18 -1.85
N MET A 41 -7.30 2.98 -2.07
CA MET A 41 -6.45 2.32 -1.08
C MET A 41 -5.15 3.09 -0.79
N CYS A 42 -4.64 3.87 -1.74
CA CYS A 42 -3.47 4.73 -1.53
C CYS A 42 -3.73 5.91 -0.57
N HIS A 43 -4.99 6.20 -0.21
CA HIS A 43 -5.33 7.25 0.77
C HIS A 43 -5.40 6.73 2.21
N LEU A 44 -5.32 5.41 2.41
CA LEU A 44 -5.63 4.79 3.70
C LEU A 44 -4.40 4.60 4.60
N TYR A 45 -3.26 5.25 4.28
CA TYR A 45 -2.06 5.17 5.10
C TYR A 45 -2.07 6.27 6.17
N TRP A 46 -2.36 5.90 7.42
CA TRP A 46 -2.64 6.86 8.49
C TRP A 46 -1.44 7.69 8.95
N ASN A 47 -0.22 7.23 8.71
CA ASN A 47 0.99 8.00 9.07
C ASN A 47 1.38 9.05 8.00
N TRP A 48 0.50 9.34 7.04
CA TRP A 48 0.71 10.42 6.07
C TRP A 48 -0.62 11.09 5.70
N PRO A 49 -0.76 12.43 5.83
CA PRO A 49 -1.97 13.13 5.43
C PRO A 49 -1.99 13.33 3.90
N GLY A 50 -2.30 12.26 3.16
CA GLY A 50 -2.43 12.26 1.72
C GLY A 50 -2.24 10.90 1.08
N THR A 51 -2.13 10.88 -0.24
CA THR A 51 -1.88 9.67 -1.02
C THR A 51 -0.44 9.19 -0.91
N VAL A 52 -0.26 7.90 -0.68
CA VAL A 52 1.03 7.21 -0.77
C VAL A 52 1.21 6.52 -2.13
N ARG A 53 2.46 6.18 -2.47
CA ARG A 53 2.83 5.62 -3.78
C ARG A 53 2.23 4.24 -4.09
N VAL A 54 2.01 3.44 -3.04
CA VAL A 54 1.49 2.06 -3.10
C VAL A 54 0.28 1.96 -2.16
N PRO A 55 -0.64 0.99 -2.34
CA PRO A 55 -1.81 0.84 -1.48
C PRO A 55 -1.41 0.71 -0.01
N ALA A 56 -2.22 1.27 0.90
CA ALA A 56 -1.95 1.24 2.33
C ALA A 56 -1.65 -0.18 2.88
N PRO A 57 -2.36 -1.25 2.47
CA PRO A 57 -2.02 -2.61 2.92
C PRO A 57 -0.59 -3.03 2.59
N CYS A 58 -0.10 -2.72 1.39
CA CYS A 58 1.28 -3.01 0.99
C CYS A 58 2.28 -2.19 1.82
N LYS A 59 1.97 -0.91 2.09
CA LYS A 59 2.82 -0.04 2.90
C LYS A 59 2.90 -0.49 4.35
N TYR A 60 1.77 -0.91 4.93
CA TYR A 60 1.70 -1.46 6.28
C TYR A 60 2.47 -2.77 6.39
N ALA A 61 2.29 -3.70 5.45
CA ALA A 61 3.04 -4.95 5.42
C ALA A 61 4.56 -4.70 5.36
N HIS A 62 5.01 -3.77 4.53
CA HIS A 62 6.42 -3.39 4.47
C HIS A 62 6.93 -2.81 5.80
N LYS A 63 6.17 -1.91 6.44
CA LYS A 63 6.55 -1.30 7.73
C LYS A 63 6.67 -2.36 8.83
N LEU A 64 5.69 -3.28 8.92
CA LEU A 64 5.69 -4.37 9.88
C LEU A 64 6.85 -5.33 9.64
N ALA A 65 7.05 -5.77 8.40
CA ALA A 65 8.15 -6.67 8.03
C ALA A 65 9.53 -6.04 8.32
N PHE A 66 9.67 -4.73 8.04
CA PHE A 66 10.89 -3.98 8.35
C PHE A 66 11.15 -3.92 9.86
N LEU A 67 10.13 -3.61 10.67
CA LEU A 67 10.24 -3.59 12.13
C LEU A 67 10.66 -4.95 12.68
N ALA A 68 9.96 -6.01 12.26
CA ALA A 68 10.23 -7.37 12.71
C ALA A 68 11.64 -7.82 12.32
N GLY A 69 12.04 -7.58 11.07
CA GLY A 69 13.35 -8.01 10.55
C GLY A 69 14.54 -7.23 11.13
N GLN A 70 14.39 -5.92 11.35
CA GLN A 70 15.51 -5.06 11.76
C GLN A 70 15.66 -4.89 13.27
N TYR A 71 14.57 -4.97 14.03
CA TYR A 71 14.59 -4.63 15.47
C TYR A 71 14.06 -5.74 16.37
N LEU A 72 13.02 -6.46 15.95
CA LEU A 72 12.37 -7.45 16.82
C LEU A 72 13.05 -8.83 16.76
N HIS A 73 13.59 -9.19 15.59
CA HIS A 73 14.17 -10.51 15.27
C HIS A 73 13.29 -11.71 15.67
N SER A 74 11.98 -11.46 15.77
CA SER A 74 10.96 -12.40 16.19
C SER A 74 9.60 -11.92 15.70
N GLU A 75 8.59 -12.79 15.79
CA GLU A 75 7.22 -12.45 15.42
C GLU A 75 6.57 -11.56 16.51
N PRO A 76 5.82 -10.51 16.14
CA PRO A 76 5.07 -9.72 17.11
C PRO A 76 4.03 -10.55 17.86
N GLY A 77 3.75 -10.18 19.10
CA GLY A 77 2.78 -10.88 19.93
C GLY A 77 1.35 -10.84 19.34
N ILE A 78 0.64 -11.96 19.46
CA ILE A 78 -0.73 -12.17 18.94
C ILE A 78 -1.72 -11.09 19.42
N GLN A 79 -1.50 -10.54 20.61
CA GLN A 79 -2.33 -9.50 21.23
C GLN A 79 -2.34 -8.16 20.46
N LEU A 80 -1.44 -8.00 19.48
CA LEU A 80 -1.26 -6.78 18.70
C LEU A 80 -1.82 -6.87 17.27
N TRP A 81 -2.43 -8.00 16.88
CA TRP A 81 -2.77 -8.27 15.48
C TRP A 81 -3.78 -7.29 14.85
N ASP A 82 -4.61 -6.67 15.69
CA ASP A 82 -5.69 -5.74 15.33
C ASP A 82 -5.27 -4.28 15.54
N LYS A 83 -4.01 -4.05 15.90
CA LYS A 83 -3.44 -2.73 16.20
C LYS A 83 -2.34 -2.40 15.22
N LEU A 84 -2.25 -1.13 14.84
CA LEU A 84 -1.17 -0.62 14.00
C LEU A 84 0.03 -0.17 14.86
N PHE A 85 0.55 -1.05 15.71
CA PHE A 85 1.65 -0.77 16.64
C PHE A 85 3.00 -0.48 15.97
N PHE A 86 3.14 -0.81 14.69
CA PHE A 86 4.36 -0.72 13.90
C PHE A 86 4.50 0.60 13.11
N LEU A 87 3.57 1.54 13.26
CA LEU A 87 3.53 2.79 12.50
C LEU A 87 4.62 3.79 12.90
#